data_AF-A0AAV1HSG0-F1
#
_entry.id   AF-A0AAV1HSG0-F1
#
_cell.length_a   1.000
_cell.length_b   1.000
_cell.length_c   1.000
_cell.angle_alpha   90.00
_cell.angle_beta   90.00
_cell.angle_gamma   90.00
#
_symmetry.space_group_name_H-M   'P 1'
#
loop_
_entity.id
_entity.type
_entity.pdbx_description
1 polymer ?
#
loop_
_entity_poly.entity_id
_entity_poly.type
_entity_poly.pdbx_seq_one_letter_code
_entity_poly.pdbx_strand_id
1 'polypeptide(L)' 'MALGHEELRVRWALQKDHKDDNAPTTQIFVGGLGSDVNDKLLLSAFLPFGCIDARVMWDHNTGQTKGYGFVTFR' A
#
# COMPACT_ATOMS: atom_id res chain seq x y z
N MET A 1 21.32 -27.53 -49.14
CA MET A 1 20.25 -27.04 -48.24
C MET A 1 20.56 -27.57 -46.85
N ALA A 2 21.21 -26.77 -46.00
CA ALA A 2 21.49 -27.14 -44.62
C ALA A 2 20.35 -26.60 -43.74
N LEU A 3 19.68 -27.48 -43.00
CA LEU A 3 18.66 -27.10 -42.03
C LEU A 3 19.37 -26.46 -40.84
N GLY A 4 19.14 -25.16 -40.64
CA GLY A 4 19.72 -24.38 -39.54
C GLY A 4 19.26 -24.96 -38.21
N HIS A 5 20.19 -25.53 -37.46
CA HIS A 5 19.94 -25.97 -36.09
C HIS A 5 20.11 -24.74 -35.19
N GLU A 6 19.03 -24.00 -34.94
CA GLU A 6 19.04 -22.95 -33.92
C GLU A 6 18.99 -23.61 -32.54
N GLU A 7 20.08 -23.46 -31.80
CA GLU A 7 20.21 -23.98 -30.45
C GLU A 7 19.32 -23.16 -29.49
N LEU A 8 18.48 -23.85 -28.71
CA LEU A 8 17.59 -23.20 -27.74
C LEU A 8 18.41 -22.52 -26.63
N ARG A 9 18.45 -21.18 -26.64
CA ARG A 9 19.06 -20.39 -25.57
C ARG A 9 18.09 -20.20 -24.41
N VAL A 10 18.30 -20.96 -23.33
CA VAL A 10 17.68 -20.67 -22.04
C VAL A 10 18.48 -19.54 -21.37
N ARG A 11 17.82 -18.42 -21.09
CA ARG A 11 18.35 -17.40 -20.18
C ARG A 11 17.50 -17.37 -18.93
N TRP A 12 18.16 -17.29 -17.78
CA TRP A 12 17.50 -16.96 -16.54
C TRP A 12 16.94 -15.55 -16.66
N ALA A 13 15.61 -15.44 -16.58
CA ALA A 13 15.01 -14.17 -16.23
C ALA A 13 15.27 -13.99 -14.73
N LEU A 14 16.29 -13.22 -14.39
CA LEU A 14 16.29 -12.56 -13.10
C LEU A 14 15.08 -11.63 -13.15
N GLN A 15 13.93 -12.13 -12.70
CA GLN A 15 12.88 -11.24 -12.23
C GLN A 15 13.59 -10.38 -11.21
N LYS A 16 13.80 -9.09 -11.53
CA LYS A 16 14.34 -8.13 -10.57
C LYS A 16 13.60 -8.43 -9.28
N ASP A 17 14.36 -8.84 -8.29
CA ASP A 17 13.90 -8.94 -6.92
C ASP A 17 13.28 -7.55 -6.65
N HIS A 18 11.96 -7.47 -6.77
CA HIS A 18 11.24 -6.45 -6.04
C HIS A 18 11.47 -6.90 -4.62
N LYS A 19 12.59 -6.40 -4.06
CA LYS A 19 12.96 -6.48 -2.66
C LYS A 19 11.68 -6.62 -1.89
N ASP A 20 11.46 -7.81 -1.34
CA ASP A 20 10.22 -8.25 -0.73
C ASP A 20 9.82 -7.28 0.39
N ASP A 21 9.20 -6.18 -0.02
CA ASP A 21 8.34 -5.31 0.74
C ASP A 21 6.87 -5.76 0.51
N ASN A 22 6.71 -6.91 -0.16
CA ASN A 22 5.47 -7.61 -0.48
C ASN A 22 4.99 -8.50 0.68
N ALA A 23 5.50 -8.29 1.89
CA ALA A 23 4.83 -8.78 3.09
C ALA A 23 3.38 -8.26 3.05
N PRO A 24 2.36 -9.14 3.17
CA PRO A 24 0.98 -8.73 3.05
C PRO A 24 0.67 -7.69 4.12
N THR A 25 0.38 -6.46 3.71
CA THR A 25 -0.04 -5.41 4.63
C THR A 25 -1.52 -5.56 4.93
N THR A 26 -1.91 -5.37 6.19
CA THR A 26 -3.31 -5.42 6.61
C THR A 26 -3.83 -4.00 6.72
N GLN A 27 -4.85 -3.68 5.91
CA GLN A 27 -5.52 -2.37 5.95
C GLN A 27 -6.83 -2.49 6.73
N ILE A 28 -7.00 -1.66 7.76
CA ILE A 28 -8.18 -1.62 8.62
C ILE A 28 -8.96 -0.34 8.36
N PHE A 29 -10.28 -0.47 8.22
CA PHE A 29 -11.20 0.65 8.12
C PHE A 29 -11.47 1.26 9.50
N VAL A 30 -11.45 2.59 9.59
CA VAL A 30 -11.76 3.34 10.82
C VAL A 30 -12.83 4.37 10.48
N GLY A 31 -14.03 4.21 11.05
CA GLY A 31 -15.16 5.14 10.86
C GLY A 31 -15.44 5.99 12.10
N GLY A 32 -16.34 6.96 11.96
CA GLY A 32 -16.74 7.85 13.06
C GLY A 32 -15.68 8.88 13.43
N LEU A 33 -14.81 9.24 12.48
CA LEU A 33 -13.79 10.26 12.69
C LEU A 33 -14.44 11.65 12.74
N GLY A 34 -14.08 12.44 13.74
CA GLY A 34 -14.48 13.84 13.82
C GLY A 34 -13.85 14.70 12.72
N SER A 35 -14.41 15.87 12.46
CA SER A 35 -13.95 16.78 11.40
C SER A 35 -12.51 17.26 11.56
N ASP A 36 -12.03 17.31 12.81
CA ASP A 36 -10.66 17.73 13.15
C ASP A 36 -9.62 16.61 13.00
N VAL A 37 -10.04 15.38 12.70
CA VAL A 37 -9.12 14.24 12.53
C VAL A 37 -8.46 14.30 11.16
N ASN A 38 -7.13 14.31 11.16
CA ASN A 38 -6.28 14.25 9.97
C ASN A 38 -5.35 13.02 10.01
N ASP A 39 -4.63 12.78 8.91
CA ASP A 39 -3.75 11.63 8.72
C ASP A 39 -2.73 11.49 9.85
N LYS A 40 -2.17 12.61 10.32
CA LYS A 40 -1.15 12.62 11.38
C LYS A 40 -1.74 12.21 12.72
N LEU A 41 -2.92 12.72 13.06
CA LEU A 41 -3.60 12.38 14.31
C LEU A 41 -4.02 10.91 14.30
N LEU A 42 -4.57 10.44 13.18
CA LEU A 42 -4.94 9.04 13.00
C LEU A 42 -3.71 8.13 13.09
N LEU A 43 -2.61 8.46 12.41
CA LEU A 43 -1.36 7.72 12.52
C LEU A 43 -0.83 7.69 13.95
N SER A 44 -0.80 8.85 14.63
CA SER A 44 -0.32 8.97 16.02
C SER A 44 -1.14 8.13 17.01
N ALA A 45 -2.44 8.03 16.79
CA ALA A 45 -3.32 7.21 17.62
C ALA A 45 -3.04 5.70 17.45
N PHE A 46 -2.67 5.26 16.24
CA PHE A 46 -2.47 3.84 15.93
C PHE A 46 -0.99 3.40 15.92
N LEU A 47 -0.05 4.35 15.95
CA LEU A 47 1.40 4.14 16.00
C LEU A 47 1.85 3.17 17.12
N PRO A 48 1.35 3.28 18.37
CA PRO A 48 1.72 2.36 19.45
C PRO A 48 1.36 0.89 19.18
N PHE A 49 0.42 0.64 18.27
CA PHE A 49 -0.02 -0.71 17.90
C PHE A 49 0.70 -1.25 16.65
N GLY A 50 1.72 -0.55 16.15
CA GLY A 50 2.50 -0.97 14.97
C GLY A 50 1.93 -0.47 13.64
N CYS A 51 1.10 0.57 13.66
CA CYS A 51 0.61 1.19 12.42
C CYS A 51 1.77 1.82 11.65
N ILE A 52 1.87 1.50 10.36
CA ILE A 52 2.91 2.00 9.46
C ILE A 52 2.43 3.13 8.55
N ASP A 53 1.12 3.25 8.33
CA ASP A 53 0.52 4.31 7.50
C ASP A 53 -0.95 4.56 7.90
N ALA A 54 -1.42 5.79 7.78
CA ALA A 54 -2.81 6.14 8.03
C ALA A 54 -3.29 7.24 7.09
N ARG A 55 -4.56 7.15 6.67
CA ARG A 55 -5.15 8.09 5.71
C ARG A 55 -6.62 8.34 5.98
N VAL A 56 -6.97 9.61 6.21
CA VAL A 56 -8.35 10.11 6.29
C VAL A 56 -8.86 10.36 4.89
N MET A 57 -10.13 10.04 4.65
CA MET A 57 -10.76 10.25 3.35
C MET A 57 -11.47 11.59 3.32
N TRP A 58 -11.14 12.40 2.32
CA TRP A 58 -11.66 13.75 2.14
C TRP A 58 -12.50 13.84 0.86
N ASP A 59 -13.51 14.68 0.90
CA ASP A 59 -14.25 15.09 -0.28
C ASP A 59 -13.51 16.25 -0.95
N HIS A 60 -12.97 16.04 -2.15
CA HIS A 60 -12.15 17.04 -2.84
C HIS A 60 -12.95 18.26 -3.33
N ASN A 61 -14.28 18.15 -3.44
CA ASN A 61 -15.13 19.24 -3.90
C ASN A 61 -15.44 20.24 -2.78
N THR A 62 -15.67 19.73 -1.57
CA THR A 62 -16.04 20.52 -0.39
C THR A 62 -14.88 20.79 0.55
N GLY A 63 -13.79 20.02 0.45
CA GLY A 63 -12.66 20.06 1.38
C GLY A 63 -12.98 19.50 2.77
N GLN A 64 -14.12 18.82 2.94
CA GLN A 64 -14.53 18.23 4.21
C GLN A 64 -14.11 16.77 4.31
N THR A 65 -13.82 16.30 5.52
CA THR A 65 -13.61 14.88 5.76
C THR A 65 -14.91 14.11 5.56
N LYS A 66 -14.80 12.88 5.05
CA LYS A 66 -15.93 11.96 4.93
C LYS A 66 -16.24 11.22 6.24
N GLY A 67 -15.50 11.52 7.32
CA GLY A 67 -15.69 10.92 8.64
C GLY A 67 -15.16 9.50 8.78
N TYR A 68 -14.26 9.08 7.87
CA TYR A 68 -13.62 7.77 7.91
C TYR A 68 -12.21 7.81 7.30
N GLY A 69 -11.42 6.78 7.61
CA GLY A 69 -10.07 6.59 7.10
C GLY A 69 -9.64 5.14 7.14
N PHE A 70 -8.38 4.92 6.81
CA PHE A 70 -7.74 3.61 6.83
C PHE A 70 -6.41 3.68 7.56
N VAL A 71 -6.05 2.60 8.23
CA VAL A 71 -4.75 2.40 8.86
C VAL A 71 -4.13 1.10 8.34
N THR A 72 -2.82 1.09 8.15
CA THR A 72 -2.10 -0.03 7.55
C THR A 72 -1.11 -0.58 8.55
N PHE A 73 -1.07 -1.92 8.67
CA PHE A 73 -0.17 -2.67 9.53
C PHE A 73 0.67 -3.65 8.72
N ARG A 74 1.83 -4.03 9.27
CA ARG A 74 2.68 -5.12 8.79
C ARG A 74 2.73 -6.24 9.82
#